data_AF-A0A7C8Z6C2-F1
#
_entry.id   AF-A0A7C8Z6C2-F1
#
_cell.length_a   1.000
_cell.length_b   1.000
_cell.length_c   1.000
_cell.angle_alpha   90.00
_cell.angle_beta   90.00
_cell.angle_gamma   90.00
#
_symmetry.space_group_name_H-M   'P 1'
#
loop_
_entity.id
_entity.type
_entity.pdbx_description
1 polymer ?
#
loop_
_entity_poly.entity_id
_entity_poly.type
_entity_poly.pdbx_seq_one_letter_code
_entity_poly.pdbx_strand_id
1 'polypeptide(L)'
;MVVRIRLSRFGCKNKPFYRVMAADSRSPRDGKHLEVLGYYNPLPGQDGQKRMGLNFDRVKYWLSVGAQPSDPVQRILFRAGLLPPPPMIAMGRKGGPRDTRPVDPMTGRVLPAGSRSPAESGSSEIGDDVSIENTTSTS
;
A
#
# COMPACT_ATOMS: atom_id res chain seq x y z
N MET A 1 -11.30 11.66 -32.76
CA MET A 1 -10.08 11.13 -32.10
C MET A 1 -9.91 11.88 -30.79
N VAL A 2 -9.69 11.18 -29.68
CA VAL A 2 -9.46 11.82 -28.36
C VAL A 2 -8.28 11.11 -27.70
N VAL A 3 -7.27 11.87 -27.30
CA VAL A 3 -6.15 11.35 -26.53
C VAL A 3 -6.59 11.16 -25.08
N ARG A 4 -6.36 9.97 -24.54
CA ARG A 4 -6.65 9.64 -23.16
C ARG A 4 -5.37 9.29 -22.42
N ILE A 5 -5.23 9.84 -21.22
CA ILE A 5 -4.21 9.38 -20.28
C ILE A 5 -4.81 8.22 -19.48
N ARG A 6 -4.30 7.02 -19.72
CA ARG A 6 -4.86 5.77 -19.19
C ARG A 6 -3.79 4.84 -18.64
N LEU A 7 -4.24 3.87 -17.84
CA LEU A 7 -3.39 2.80 -17.33
C LEU A 7 -3.40 1.62 -18.29
N SER A 8 -2.22 1.20 -18.73
CA SER A 8 -2.03 -0.09 -19.38
C SER A 8 -1.52 -1.10 -18.35
N ARG A 9 -2.03 -2.34 -18.43
CA ARG A 9 -1.72 -3.39 -17.47
C ARG A 9 -0.52 -4.19 -17.95
N PHE A 10 0.46 -4.30 -17.09
CA PHE A 10 1.66 -5.12 -17.22
C PHE A 10 1.79 -6.06 -16.01
N GLY A 11 2.77 -6.95 -16.08
CA GLY A 11 3.09 -7.88 -15.01
C GLY A 11 2.34 -9.20 -15.10
N CYS A 12 2.55 -10.04 -14.09
CA CYS A 12 2.06 -11.40 -14.07
C CYS A 12 0.66 -11.51 -13.46
N LYS A 13 0.07 -12.71 -13.57
CA LYS A 13 -1.14 -13.06 -12.82
C LYS A 13 -0.90 -12.80 -11.32
N ASN A 14 -1.89 -12.20 -10.64
CA ASN A 14 -1.84 -11.82 -9.22
C ASN A 14 -0.74 -10.82 -8.81
N LYS A 15 0.09 -10.32 -9.75
CA LYS A 15 1.09 -9.28 -9.51
C LYS A 15 0.97 -8.17 -10.57
N PRO A 16 -0.08 -7.33 -10.50
CA PRO A 16 -0.31 -6.28 -11.49
C PRO A 16 0.70 -5.14 -11.34
N PHE A 17 1.21 -4.68 -12.48
CA PHE A 17 2.00 -3.46 -12.62
C PHE A 17 1.32 -2.58 -13.66
N TYR A 18 1.22 -1.26 -13.43
CA TYR A 18 0.58 -0.37 -14.40
C TYR A 18 1.56 0.64 -14.95
N ARG A 19 1.45 0.91 -16.25
CA ARG A 19 2.12 2.05 -16.90
C ARG A 19 1.10 3.12 -17.20
N VAL A 20 1.47 4.38 -16.95
CA VAL A 20 0.67 5.54 -17.30
C VAL A 20 1.06 5.94 -18.72
N MET A 21 0.09 5.89 -19.64
CA MET A 21 0.33 6.15 -21.06
C MET A 21 -0.63 7.19 -21.61
N ALA A 22 -0.14 8.01 -22.52
CA ALA A 22 -0.97 8.78 -23.44
C ALA A 22 -1.23 7.94 -24.70
N ALA A 23 -2.51 7.68 -25.01
CA ALA A 23 -2.90 6.90 -26.18
C ALA A 23 -4.23 7.38 -26.75
N ASP A 24 -4.52 7.06 -28.02
CA ASP A 24 -5.84 7.30 -28.61
C ASP A 24 -6.89 6.43 -27.90
N SER A 25 -8.07 6.99 -27.62
CA SER A 25 -9.18 6.29 -26.98
C SER A 25 -9.59 4.99 -27.68
N ARG A 26 -9.47 4.91 -29.02
CA ARG A 26 -9.85 3.74 -29.81
C ARG A 26 -8.82 2.62 -29.82
N SER A 27 -7.58 2.92 -29.41
CA SER A 27 -6.51 1.92 -29.41
C SER A 27 -6.73 0.86 -28.31
N PRO A 28 -6.34 -0.41 -28.52
CA PRO A 28 -6.44 -1.46 -27.49
C PRO A 28 -5.69 -1.07 -26.21
N ARG A 29 -6.14 -1.56 -25.04
CA ARG A 29 -5.60 -1.19 -23.72
C ARG A 29 -4.07 -1.21 -23.66
N ASP A 30 -3.49 -2.32 -24.14
CA ASP A 30 -2.04 -2.59 -24.11
C ASP A 30 -1.40 -2.48 -25.51
N GLY A 31 -2.07 -1.79 -26.44
CA GLY A 31 -1.62 -1.63 -27.82
C GLY A 31 -0.70 -0.41 -28.04
N LYS A 32 -0.75 0.13 -29.26
CA LYS A 32 0.03 1.32 -29.66
C LYS A 32 -0.34 2.52 -28.78
N HIS A 33 0.67 3.11 -28.17
CA HIS A 33 0.58 4.34 -27.39
C HIS A 33 1.43 5.43 -28.04
N LEU A 34 1.17 6.68 -27.68
CA LEU A 34 1.94 7.84 -28.15
C LEU A 34 3.18 8.02 -27.29
N GLU A 35 3.00 7.98 -25.97
CA GLU A 35 4.08 8.22 -25.01
C GLU A 35 3.81 7.52 -23.67
N VAL A 36 4.87 7.04 -23.02
CA VAL A 36 4.83 6.53 -21.65
C VAL A 36 5.18 7.66 -20.69
N LEU A 37 4.23 8.05 -19.84
CA LEU A 37 4.38 9.16 -18.91
C LEU A 37 4.91 8.73 -17.54
N GLY A 38 4.81 7.45 -17.22
CA GLY A 38 5.27 6.93 -15.95
C GLY A 38 4.72 5.54 -15.61
N TYR A 39 4.74 5.22 -14.32
CA TYR A 39 4.30 3.94 -13.79
C TYR A 39 3.57 4.07 -12.45
N TYR A 40 2.79 3.03 -12.15
CA TYR A 40 2.04 2.90 -10.91
C TYR A 40 2.05 1.44 -10.46
N ASN A 41 2.58 1.20 -9.25
CA ASN A 41 2.53 -0.09 -8.59
C ASN A 41 1.42 -0.07 -7.51
N PRO A 42 0.34 -0.84 -7.67
CA PRO A 42 -0.75 -0.90 -6.70
C PRO A 42 -0.39 -1.71 -5.45
N LEU A 43 0.62 -2.59 -5.54
CA LEU A 43 1.07 -3.42 -4.43
C LEU A 43 1.96 -2.59 -3.52
N PRO A 44 1.67 -2.54 -2.21
CA PRO A 44 2.54 -1.87 -1.26
C PRO A 44 3.88 -2.58 -1.17
N GLY A 45 4.96 -1.81 -1.03
CA GLY A 45 6.26 -2.35 -0.64
C GLY A 45 6.31 -2.73 0.83
N GLN A 46 7.51 -3.09 1.33
CA GLN A 46 7.74 -3.31 2.77
C GLN A 46 7.37 -2.08 3.60
N ASP A 47 7.57 -0.89 3.03
CA ASP A 47 7.24 0.40 3.65
C ASP A 47 5.73 0.69 3.74
N GLY A 48 4.86 -0.22 3.25
CA GLY A 48 3.41 -0.05 3.21
C GLY A 48 2.90 0.96 2.18
N GLN A 49 3.80 1.68 1.50
CA GLN A 49 3.43 2.71 0.52
C GLN A 49 3.32 2.15 -0.91
N LYS A 50 2.36 2.71 -1.66
CA LYS A 50 2.20 2.44 -3.10
C LYS A 50 3.17 3.29 -3.89
N ARG A 51 3.98 2.65 -4.74
CA ARG A 51 5.03 3.33 -5.51
C ARG A 51 4.48 3.83 -6.83
N MET A 52 4.72 5.10 -7.15
CA MET A 52 4.39 5.70 -8.44
C MET A 52 5.49 6.67 -8.86
N GLY A 53 5.77 6.73 -10.16
CA GLY A 53 6.70 7.67 -10.74
C GLY A 53 6.11 8.26 -12.00
N LEU A 54 6.12 9.59 -12.12
CA LEU A 54 5.54 10.32 -13.24
C LEU A 54 6.54 11.35 -13.76
N ASN A 55 6.58 11.52 -15.09
CA ASN A 55 7.22 12.67 -15.71
C ASN A 55 6.25 13.85 -15.69
N PHE A 56 6.44 14.76 -14.74
CA PHE A 56 5.54 15.88 -14.50
C PHE A 56 5.42 16.83 -15.70
N ASP A 57 6.51 17.09 -16.41
CA ASP A 57 6.52 18.04 -17.52
C ASP A 57 5.71 17.52 -18.70
N ARG A 58 5.87 16.24 -19.01
CA ARG A 58 5.13 15.59 -20.09
C ARG A 58 3.65 15.45 -19.74
N VAL A 59 3.32 15.11 -18.50
CA VAL A 59 1.92 15.04 -18.06
C VAL A 59 1.25 16.41 -18.18
N LYS A 60 1.90 17.50 -17.74
CA LYS A 60 1.38 18.87 -17.88
C LYS A 60 1.13 19.24 -19.34
N TYR A 61 2.07 18.92 -20.22
CA TYR A 61 1.90 19.13 -21.67
C TYR A 61 0.68 18.39 -22.22
N TRP A 62 0.51 17.11 -21.91
CA TRP A 62 -0.66 16.37 -22.42
C TRP A 62 -1.98 16.90 -21.87
N LEU A 63 -2.01 17.33 -20.61
CA LEU A 63 -3.18 18.00 -20.04
C LEU A 63 -3.47 19.34 -20.75
N SER A 64 -2.44 20.12 -21.09
CA SER A 64 -2.62 21.40 -21.79
C SER A 64 -3.10 21.22 -23.23
N VAL A 65 -2.73 20.14 -23.90
CA VAL A 65 -3.24 19.76 -25.23
C VAL A 65 -4.69 19.23 -25.16
N GLY A 66 -5.25 19.05 -23.96
CA GLY A 66 -6.63 18.61 -23.75
C GLY A 66 -6.78 17.08 -23.67
N ALA A 67 -5.71 16.35 -23.36
CA ALA A 67 -5.80 14.91 -23.12
C ALA A 67 -6.67 14.64 -21.88
N GLN A 68 -7.62 13.71 -22.01
CA GLN A 68 -8.58 13.40 -20.95
C GLN A 68 -8.06 12.25 -20.07
N PRO A 69 -7.76 12.49 -18.77
CA PRO A 69 -7.36 11.43 -17.86
C PRO A 69 -8.54 10.54 -17.46
N SER A 70 -8.30 9.23 -17.40
CA SER A 70 -9.26 8.27 -16.82
C SER A 70 -9.39 8.40 -15.30
N ASP A 71 -10.51 7.99 -14.72
CA ASP A 71 -10.80 8.09 -13.27
C ASP A 71 -9.68 7.56 -12.35
N PRO A 72 -9.07 6.37 -12.58
CA PRO A 72 -7.95 5.92 -11.74
C PRO A 72 -6.71 6.79 -11.92
N VAL A 73 -6.47 7.32 -13.13
CA VAL A 73 -5.36 8.25 -13.39
C VAL A 73 -5.61 9.59 -12.71
N GLN A 74 -6.84 10.12 -12.70
CA GLN A 74 -7.17 11.33 -11.96
C GLN A 74 -6.82 11.21 -10.48
N ARG A 75 -7.08 10.05 -9.85
CA ARG A 75 -6.69 9.79 -8.45
C ARG A 75 -5.18 9.77 -8.25
N ILE A 76 -4.42 9.26 -9.22
CA ILE A 76 -2.96 9.24 -9.19
C ILE A 76 -2.41 10.68 -9.35
N LEU A 77 -2.95 11.43 -10.29
CA LEU A 77 -2.57 12.83 -10.54
C LEU A 77 -2.92 13.75 -9.38
N PHE A 78 -4.07 13.52 -8.73
CA PHE A 78 -4.46 14.21 -7.50
C PHE A 78 -3.47 13.92 -6.37
N ARG A 79 -3.08 12.66 -6.15
CA ARG A 79 -2.04 12.28 -5.18
C ARG A 79 -0.68 12.89 -5.49
N ALA A 80 -0.40 13.16 -6.77
CA ALA A 80 0.81 13.82 -7.22
C ALA A 80 0.72 15.36 -7.18
N GLY A 81 -0.42 15.95 -6.78
CA GLY A 81 -0.63 17.40 -6.68
C GLY A 81 -0.86 18.13 -8.00
N LEU A 82 -1.17 17.42 -9.09
CA LEU A 82 -1.34 18.02 -10.43
C LEU A 82 -2.78 18.41 -10.76
N LEU A 83 -3.77 17.74 -10.15
CA LEU A 83 -5.19 17.97 -10.42
C LEU A 83 -5.96 18.18 -9.11
N PRO A 84 -7.09 18.91 -9.15
CA PRO A 84 -8.00 19.00 -8.02
C PRO A 84 -8.57 17.62 -7.66
N PRO A 85 -9.11 17.46 -6.44
CA PRO A 85 -9.76 16.21 -6.05
C PRO A 85 -10.90 15.88 -7.04
N PRO A 86 -10.96 14.64 -7.56
CA PRO A 86 -12.09 14.25 -8.40
C PRO A 86 -13.37 14.32 -7.57
N PRO A 87 -14.54 14.59 -8.19
CA PRO A 87 -15.82 14.59 -7.48
C PRO A 87 -16.04 13.20 -6.87
N MET A 88 -15.77 13.09 -5.57
CA MET A 88 -15.91 11.85 -4.83
C MET A 88 -17.40 11.57 -4.65
N ILE A 89 -17.85 10.37 -5.00
CA ILE A 89 -19.07 9.83 -4.40
C ILE A 89 -18.72 9.63 -2.92
N ALA A 90 -19.11 10.59 -2.09
CA ALA A 90 -18.84 10.66 -0.67
C ALA A 90 -19.68 9.61 0.07
N MET A 91 -19.38 8.34 -0.16
CA MET A 91 -19.86 7.25 0.69
C MET A 91 -18.64 6.52 1.22
N GLY A 92 -18.07 7.06 2.29
CA GLY A 92 -17.14 6.32 3.13
C GLY A 92 -17.82 5.06 3.63
N ARG A 93 -17.07 3.96 3.77
CA ARG A 93 -17.59 2.77 4.46
C ARG A 93 -18.05 3.22 5.85
N LYS A 94 -19.35 3.10 6.12
CA LYS A 94 -19.96 3.40 7.43
C LYS A 94 -19.54 2.41 8.52
N GLY A 95 -18.95 1.27 8.15
CA GLY A 95 -18.27 0.39 9.11
C GLY A 95 -16.90 0.97 9.39
N GLY A 96 -16.65 1.36 10.64
CA GLY A 96 -15.39 1.96 11.10
C GLY A 96 -14.14 1.11 10.85
N PRO A 97 -13.04 1.34 11.57
CA PRO A 97 -11.83 0.53 11.43
C PRO A 97 -12.18 -0.97 11.46
N ARG A 98 -11.62 -1.76 10.54
CA ARG A 98 -11.77 -3.23 10.61
C ARG A 98 -11.23 -3.67 11.96
N ASP A 99 -12.01 -4.42 12.72
CA ASP A 99 -11.56 -4.98 13.99
C ASP A 99 -10.38 -5.94 13.72
N THR A 100 -9.19 -5.59 14.20
CA THR A 100 -7.96 -6.37 14.03
C THR A 100 -7.66 -7.27 15.23
N ARG A 101 -8.58 -7.38 16.20
CA ARG A 101 -8.38 -8.23 17.36
C ARG A 101 -8.26 -9.70 16.95
N PRO A 102 -7.38 -10.49 17.60
CA PRO A 102 -7.25 -11.90 17.31
C PRO A 102 -8.57 -12.64 17.55
N VAL A 103 -8.89 -13.55 16.63
CA VAL A 103 -10.05 -14.44 16.72
C VAL A 103 -9.58 -15.76 17.32
N ASP A 104 -10.29 -16.25 18.32
CA ASP A 104 -10.04 -17.56 18.91
C ASP A 104 -10.33 -18.67 17.87
N PRO A 105 -9.37 -19.57 17.58
CA PRO A 105 -9.53 -20.62 16.57
C PRO A 105 -10.58 -21.68 16.92
N MET A 106 -10.91 -21.87 18.21
CA MET A 106 -11.91 -22.85 18.64
C MET A 106 -13.33 -22.28 18.70
N THR A 107 -13.49 -21.02 19.08
CA THR A 107 -14.82 -20.42 19.30
C THR A 107 -15.24 -19.43 18.22
N GLY A 108 -14.31 -18.97 17.37
CA GLY A 108 -14.57 -17.97 16.34
C GLY A 108 -14.93 -16.58 16.89
N ARG A 109 -14.79 -16.38 18.21
CA ARG A 109 -15.10 -15.11 18.87
C ARG A 109 -13.89 -14.18 18.85
N VAL A 110 -14.15 -12.89 18.72
CA VAL A 110 -13.12 -11.85 18.79
C VAL A 110 -12.72 -11.66 20.25
N LEU A 111 -11.43 -11.85 20.56
CA LEU A 111 -10.93 -11.73 21.93
C LEU A 111 -11.06 -10.28 22.44
N PRO A 112 -11.43 -10.05 23.71
CA PRO A 112 -11.42 -8.72 24.30
C PRO A 112 -9.97 -8.22 24.41
N ALA A 113 -9.76 -6.91 24.20
CA ALA A 113 -8.44 -6.29 24.36
C ALA A 113 -8.01 -6.40 25.83
N GLY A 114 -7.15 -7.36 26.16
CA GLY A 114 -6.68 -7.62 27.53
C GLY A 114 -6.43 -9.08 27.87
N SER A 115 -6.91 -10.05 27.09
CA SER A 115 -6.56 -11.46 27.32
C SER A 115 -5.19 -11.78 26.71
N ARG A 116 -4.12 -11.69 27.52
CA ARG A 116 -2.90 -12.46 27.23
C ARG A 116 -3.33 -13.92 27.06
N SER A 117 -2.88 -14.55 25.98
CA SER A 117 -3.08 -15.99 25.77
C SER A 117 -2.56 -16.75 27.00
N PRO A 118 -3.28 -17.75 27.55
CA PRO A 118 -2.82 -18.54 28.69
C PRO A 118 -1.55 -19.38 28.43
N ALA A 119 -0.94 -19.27 27.24
CA ALA A 119 0.24 -20.05 26.86
C ALA A 119 1.58 -19.52 27.44
N GLU A 120 1.59 -18.41 28.18
CA GLU A 120 2.80 -17.87 28.84
C GLU A 120 2.75 -17.96 30.39
N SER A 121 2.20 -19.03 30.94
CA SER A 121 2.34 -19.35 32.38
C SER A 121 2.96 -20.74 32.54
N GLY A 122 4.29 -20.80 32.48
CA GLY A 122 5.01 -22.07 32.57
C GLY A 122 6.53 -21.93 32.69
N SER A 123 7.02 -21.11 33.62
CA SER A 123 8.33 -21.30 34.28
C SER A 123 8.48 -20.29 35.43
N SER A 124 7.89 -20.60 36.58
CA SER A 124 8.25 -20.00 37.87
C SER A 124 9.48 -20.72 38.45
N GLU A 125 10.48 -19.93 38.83
CA GLU A 125 11.31 -20.06 40.03
C GLU A 125 12.00 -21.41 40.31
N ILE A 126 13.32 -21.44 40.09
CA ILE A 126 14.27 -22.13 40.98
C ILE A 126 15.33 -21.10 41.34
N GLY A 127 15.26 -20.60 42.57
CA GLY A 127 16.40 -19.95 43.23
C GLY A 127 17.21 -21.03 43.92
N ASP A 128 18.54 -20.93 43.83
CA ASP A 128 19.43 -21.50 44.84
C ASP A 128 20.61 -20.55 45.06
N ASP A 129 20.74 -20.22 46.32
CA ASP A 129 21.74 -19.43 47.02
C ASP A 129 23.07 -20.18 47.04
N VAL A 130 24.19 -19.55 46.64
CA VAL A 130 25.53 -19.90 47.15
C VAL A 130 26.40 -18.64 47.22
N SER A 131 26.46 -18.07 48.42
CA SER A 131 27.57 -17.25 48.88
C SER A 131 28.84 -18.12 49.00
N ILE A 132 29.93 -17.76 48.29
CA ILE A 132 31.30 -18.14 48.69
C ILE A 132 32.20 -16.91 48.54
N GLU A 133 32.32 -16.22 49.66
CA GLU A 133 33.49 -15.53 50.14
C GLU A 133 34.74 -16.45 50.04
N ASN A 134 35.81 -15.95 49.44
CA ASN A 134 37.16 -16.36 49.80
C ASN A 134 38.17 -15.25 49.52
N THR A 135 38.77 -14.82 50.62
CA THR A 135 40.00 -14.05 50.77
C THR A 135 41.18 -14.75 50.09
N THR A 136 42.16 -13.99 49.58
CA THR A 136 43.61 -14.15 49.87
C THR A 136 44.43 -13.07 49.12
N SER A 137 45.36 -12.49 49.87
CA SER A 137 46.37 -11.46 49.62
C SER A 137 47.46 -11.81 48.57
N THR A 138 48.38 -10.85 48.35
CA THR A 138 49.81 -11.01 47.92
C THR A 138 50.01 -10.68 46.43
N SER A 139 50.85 -9.74 45.96
CA SER A 139 51.96 -8.93 46.52
C SER A 139 52.01 -7.56 45.84
#